data_AF-A0A2V8U108-F1
#
_entry.id   AF-A0A2V8U108-F1
#
_cell.length_a   1.000
_cell.length_b   1.000
_cell.length_c   1.000
_cell.angle_alpha   90.00
_cell.angle_beta   90.00
_cell.angle_gamma   90.00
#
_symmetry.space_group_name_H-M   'P 1'
#
loop_
_entity.id
_entity.type
_entity.pdbx_description
1 polymer ?
#
loop_
_entity_poly.entity_id
_entity_poly.type
_entity_poly.pdbx_seq_one_letter_code
_entity_poly.pdbx_strand_id
1 'polypeptide(L)'
;MATLATVYHKFFDRGLEQTVETLRAVDASIRVRAFANEDVYFFTKRIDNSRLVREADPRARGTCWKLIGSAGAAVVLLIGVLLPSAYGLLAGYQIQSLRREGQRLATEQAALELSEARLLSPARMEELARVQQFVDPEPQKVVYLDSKAGALAMNKEK
;
A
#
# COMPACT_ATOMS: atom_id res chain seq x y z
N MET A 1 2.15 -5.38 34.85
CA MET A 1 2.70 -4.03 34.62
C MET A 1 2.45 -3.21 35.87
N ALA A 2 3.49 -2.81 36.60
CA ALA A 2 3.32 -1.96 37.78
C ALA A 2 3.02 -0.52 37.30
N THR A 3 1.86 0.01 37.69
CA THR A 3 1.47 1.38 37.35
C THR A 3 2.22 2.37 38.24
N LEU A 4 2.42 3.58 37.73
CA LEU A 4 3.17 4.67 38.37
C LEU A 4 2.65 4.99 39.80
N ALA A 5 1.36 4.74 40.06
CA ALA A 5 0.73 4.86 41.37
C ALA A 5 1.28 3.88 42.44
N THR A 6 1.63 2.64 42.04
CA THR A 6 2.15 1.63 42.97
C THR A 6 3.58 1.95 43.43
N VAL A 7 4.36 2.60 42.57
CA VAL A 7 5.74 3.03 42.91
C VAL A 7 5.70 4.20 43.88
N TYR A 8 4.82 5.18 43.68
CA TYR A 8 4.72 6.36 44.54
C TYR A 8 4.32 6.02 45.99
N HIS A 9 3.32 5.15 46.17
CA HIS A 9 2.84 4.75 47.51
C HIS A 9 3.94 4.07 48.34
N LYS A 10 4.78 3.26 47.70
CA LYS A 10 5.82 2.49 48.40
C LYS A 10 6.98 3.35 48.90
N PHE A 11 7.26 4.47 48.22
CA PHE A 11 8.27 5.43 48.65
C PHE A 11 7.75 6.35 49.76
N PHE A 12 6.48 6.78 49.69
CA PHE A 12 5.93 7.72 50.67
C PHE A 12 5.63 7.07 52.03
N ASP A 13 5.07 5.84 52.06
CA ASP A 13 4.76 5.15 53.32
C ASP A 13 6.01 4.80 54.13
N ARG A 14 7.09 4.37 53.46
CA ARG A 14 8.33 4.01 54.14
C ARG A 14 9.01 5.21 54.80
N GLY A 15 8.90 6.40 54.21
CA GLY A 15 9.46 7.62 54.79
C GLY A 15 8.71 8.10 56.03
N LEU A 16 7.40 7.86 56.10
CA LEU A 16 6.57 8.22 57.26
C LEU A 16 6.76 7.24 58.42
N GLU A 17 6.84 5.94 58.17
CA GLU A 17 7.06 4.93 59.21
C GLU A 17 8.43 5.13 59.90
N GLN A 18 9.49 5.44 59.15
CA GLN A 18 10.83 5.65 59.69
C GLN A 18 10.94 6.89 60.59
N THR A 19 10.21 7.98 60.28
CA THR A 19 10.22 9.20 61.11
C THR A 19 9.44 9.01 62.41
N VAL A 20 8.38 8.19 62.40
CA VAL A 20 7.59 7.88 63.60
C VAL A 20 8.37 7.00 64.58
N GLU A 21 9.18 6.05 64.11
CA GLU A 21 10.03 5.22 64.98
C GLU A 21 11.14 6.02 65.67
N THR A 22 11.76 6.98 64.97
CA THR A 22 12.84 7.81 65.56
C THR A 22 12.33 8.75 66.65
N LEU A 23 11.08 9.23 66.53
CA LEU A 23 10.47 10.10 67.54
C LEU A 23 10.06 9.35 68.82
N ARG A 24 9.82 8.03 68.75
CA ARG A 24 9.46 7.21 69.93
C ARG A 24 10.66 6.85 70.81
N ALA A 25 11.88 7.02 70.33
CA ALA A 25 13.11 6.74 71.07
C ALA A 25 13.61 7.90 71.95
N VAL A 26 12.88 9.02 71.99
CA VAL A 26 13.23 10.18 72.82
C VAL A 26 12.86 9.91 74.28
N ASP A 27 13.87 10.03 75.15
CA ASP A 27 13.84 9.74 76.58
C ASP A 27 12.66 10.42 77.32
N ALA A 28 11.87 9.62 78.05
CA ALA A 28 10.68 10.06 78.79
C ALA A 28 11.00 10.97 80.00
N SER A 29 12.28 11.19 80.30
CA SER A 29 12.76 12.00 81.43
C SER A 29 12.82 13.51 81.13
N ILE A 30 12.76 13.93 79.87
CA ILE A 30 12.85 15.34 79.47
C ILE A 30 11.45 15.96 79.50
N ARG A 31 11.13 16.68 80.58
CA ARG A 31 9.91 17.50 80.64
C ARG A 31 10.10 18.77 79.82
N VAL A 32 9.70 18.72 78.56
CA VAL A 32 9.64 19.90 77.69
C VAL A 32 8.52 20.83 78.19
N ARG A 33 8.72 22.15 78.09
CA ARG A 33 7.70 23.15 78.39
C ARG A 33 6.48 22.93 77.48
N ALA A 34 5.29 23.07 78.06
CA ALA A 34 4.02 23.07 77.34
C ALA A 34 4.11 23.90 76.05
N PHE A 35 3.85 23.27 74.91
CA PHE A 35 3.91 23.95 73.62
C PHE A 35 2.60 24.71 73.39
N ALA A 36 2.66 25.87 72.74
CA ALA A 36 1.46 26.64 72.45
C ALA A 36 0.47 25.78 71.63
N ASN A 37 -0.79 25.73 72.06
CA ASN A 37 -1.87 24.94 71.46
C ASN A 37 -1.82 23.41 71.70
N GLU A 38 -1.13 22.93 72.75
CA GLU A 38 -1.18 21.50 73.12
C GLU A 38 -2.59 21.02 73.54
N ASP A 39 -3.46 21.96 73.94
CA ASP A 39 -4.86 21.69 74.31
C ASP A 39 -5.80 21.64 73.09
N VAL A 40 -5.27 21.86 71.88
CA VAL A 40 -6.07 21.88 70.66
C VAL A 40 -6.28 20.44 70.18
N TYR A 41 -7.43 19.90 70.53
CA TYR A 41 -7.90 18.63 69.99
C TYR A 41 -8.15 18.73 68.48
N PHE A 42 -7.27 18.12 67.68
CA PHE A 42 -7.51 17.92 66.26
C PHE A 42 -8.56 16.82 66.06
N PHE A 43 -9.83 17.23 65.99
CA PHE A 43 -10.90 16.32 65.62
C PHE A 43 -10.79 15.95 64.13
N THR A 44 -10.29 14.75 63.86
CA THR A 44 -10.27 14.20 62.52
C THR A 44 -11.60 13.52 62.24
N LYS A 45 -12.51 14.22 61.55
CA LYS A 45 -13.77 13.62 61.09
C LYS A 45 -13.46 12.50 60.10
N ARG A 46 -13.77 11.25 60.47
CA ARG A 46 -13.68 10.10 59.55
C ARG A 46 -14.82 10.19 58.55
N ILE A 47 -14.54 10.72 57.36
CA ILE A 47 -15.49 10.73 56.25
C ILE A 47 -15.40 9.38 55.54
N ASP A 48 -16.45 8.57 55.66
CA ASP A 48 -16.59 7.32 54.91
C ASP A 48 -17.26 7.60 53.55
N ASN A 49 -16.46 7.60 52.48
CA ASN A 49 -16.93 7.78 51.10
C ASN A 49 -17.18 6.45 50.37
N SER A 50 -17.21 5.31 51.07
CA SER A 50 -17.36 3.98 50.46
C SER A 50 -18.65 3.80 49.65
N ARG A 51 -19.68 4.58 49.96
CA ARG A 51 -21.01 4.53 49.31
C ARG A 51 -21.20 5.60 48.24
N LEU A 52 -20.16 6.37 47.93
CA LEU A 52 -20.27 7.48 46.98
C LEU A 52 -20.20 6.95 45.55
N VAL A 53 -21.35 6.86 44.89
CA VAL A 53 -21.44 6.52 43.47
C VAL A 53 -21.38 7.82 42.67
N ARG A 54 -20.47 7.88 41.69
CA ARG A 54 -20.40 9.02 40.79
C ARG A 54 -21.65 9.08 39.93
N GLU A 55 -22.34 10.22 39.96
CA GLU A 55 -23.45 10.47 39.07
C GLU A 55 -22.95 10.55 37.63
N ALA A 56 -23.57 9.78 36.74
CA ALA A 56 -23.18 9.75 35.34
C ALA A 56 -23.64 11.04 34.66
N ASP A 57 -22.69 11.86 34.19
CA ASP A 57 -23.03 13.05 33.41
C ASP A 57 -23.65 12.64 32.05
N PRO A 58 -24.93 12.95 31.80
CA PRO A 58 -25.59 12.61 30.54
C PRO A 58 -25.00 13.37 29.34
N ARG A 59 -24.39 14.54 29.56
CA ARG A 59 -23.79 15.35 28.48
C ARG A 59 -22.47 14.78 27.99
N ALA A 60 -21.68 14.17 28.87
CA ALA A 60 -20.39 13.57 28.51
C ALA A 60 -20.54 12.50 27.42
N ARG A 61 -21.59 11.67 27.48
CA ARG A 61 -21.88 10.66 26.45
C ARG A 61 -22.17 11.28 25.08
N GLY A 62 -22.96 12.34 25.04
CA GLY A 62 -23.28 13.05 23.81
C GLY A 62 -22.05 13.66 23.15
N THR A 63 -21.14 14.24 23.94
CA THR A 63 -19.89 14.81 23.44
C THR A 63 -18.96 13.74 22.87
N CYS A 64 -18.81 12.59 23.54
CA CYS A 64 -17.99 11.48 23.02
C CYS A 64 -18.51 10.96 21.68
N TRP A 65 -19.82 10.75 21.53
CA TRP A 65 -20.42 10.29 20.28
C TRP A 65 -20.27 11.31 19.15
N LYS A 66 -20.39 12.60 19.44
CA LYS A 66 -20.14 13.67 18.46
C LYS A 66 -18.69 13.68 17.99
N LEU A 67 -17.73 13.51 18.91
CA LEU A 67 -16.31 13.44 18.55
C LEU A 67 -16.02 12.23 17.66
N ILE A 68 -16.50 11.04 18.04
CA ILE A 68 -16.36 9.82 17.24
C ILE A 68 -16.99 10.00 15.86
N GLY A 69 -18.22 10.53 15.79
CA GLY A 69 -18.91 10.80 14.55
C GLY A 69 -18.16 11.78 13.66
N SER A 70 -17.64 12.87 14.23
CA SER A 70 -16.88 13.88 13.49
C SER A 70 -15.56 13.34 12.95
N ALA A 71 -14.84 12.54 13.74
CA ALA A 71 -13.60 11.91 13.32
C ALA A 71 -13.86 10.88 12.21
N GLY A 72 -14.90 10.05 12.36
CA GLY A 72 -15.32 9.09 11.34
C GLY A 72 -15.72 9.78 10.03
N ALA A 73 -16.51 10.85 10.10
CA ALA A 73 -16.91 11.63 8.94
C ALA A 73 -15.70 12.25 8.22
N ALA A 74 -14.73 12.77 8.96
CA ALA A 74 -13.50 13.32 8.39
C ALA A 74 -12.69 12.25 7.62
N VAL A 75 -12.58 11.03 8.17
CA VAL A 75 -11.89 9.92 7.49
C VAL A 75 -12.62 9.52 6.21
N VAL A 76 -13.95 9.38 6.26
CA VAL A 76 -14.75 9.03 5.07
C VAL A 76 -14.61 10.10 3.98
N LEU A 77 -14.64 11.38 4.36
CA LEU A 77 -14.48 12.49 3.42
C LEU A 77 -13.08 12.49 2.80
N LEU A 78 -12.03 12.27 3.61
CA LEU A 78 -10.66 12.15 3.12
C LEU A 78 -10.50 11.01 2.10
N ILE A 79 -11.06 9.83 2.40
CA ILE A 79 -11.07 8.68 1.48
C ILE A 79 -11.83 9.05 0.19
N GLY A 80 -13.01 9.67 0.31
CA GLY A 80 -13.83 10.08 -0.83
C GLY A 80 -13.12 11.05 -1.78
N VAL A 81 -12.26 11.94 -1.25
CA VAL A 81 -11.47 12.87 -2.07
C VAL A 81 -10.24 12.19 -2.69
N LEU A 82 -9.55 11.31 -1.96
CA LEU A 82 -8.33 10.66 -2.46
C LEU A 82 -8.61 9.53 -3.47
N LEU A 83 -9.64 8.73 -3.27
CA LEU A 83 -9.92 7.55 -4.10
C LEU A 83 -9.98 7.85 -5.62
N PRO A 84 -10.76 8.87 -6.06
CA PRO A 84 -10.84 9.20 -7.48
C PRO A 84 -9.50 9.58 -8.07
N SER A 85 -8.65 10.28 -7.30
CA SER A 85 -7.32 10.67 -7.76
C SER A 85 -6.38 9.47 -7.94
N ALA A 86 -6.39 8.53 -6.98
CA ALA A 86 -5.61 7.31 -7.05
C ALA A 86 -6.06 6.43 -8.23
N TYR A 87 -7.38 6.30 -8.43
CA TYR A 87 -7.93 5.56 -9.55
C TYR A 87 -7.59 6.20 -10.90
N GLY A 88 -7.68 7.54 -10.99
CA GLY A 88 -7.31 8.29 -12.18
C GLY A 88 -5.83 8.11 -12.55
N LEU A 89 -4.93 8.09 -11.57
CA LEU A 89 -3.50 7.82 -11.80
C LEU A 89 -3.27 6.42 -12.36
N LEU A 90 -3.88 5.39 -11.76
CA LEU A 90 -3.74 4.00 -12.22
C LEU A 90 -4.29 3.80 -13.63
N ALA A 91 -5.48 4.36 -13.92
CA ALA A 91 -6.06 4.34 -15.25
C ALA A 91 -5.16 5.06 -16.27
N GLY A 92 -4.59 6.20 -15.87
CA GLY A 92 -3.62 6.95 -16.67
C GLY A 92 -2.39 6.12 -17.05
N TYR A 93 -1.81 5.38 -16.10
CA TYR A 93 -0.68 4.49 -16.37
C TYR A 93 -1.03 3.37 -17.36
N GLN A 94 -2.21 2.75 -17.21
CA GLN A 94 -2.66 1.70 -18.14
C GLN A 94 -2.86 2.25 -19.56
N ILE A 95 -3.46 3.43 -19.69
CA ILE A 95 -3.62 4.08 -21.00
C ILE A 95 -2.26 4.40 -21.60
N GLN A 96 -1.31 4.88 -20.81
CA GLN A 96 0.05 5.18 -21.27
C GLN A 96 0.81 3.92 -21.70
N SER A 97 0.67 2.81 -20.97
CA SER A 97 1.32 1.54 -21.37
C SER A 97 0.73 1.02 -22.69
N LEU A 98 -0.61 0.98 -22.80
CA LEU A 98 -1.28 0.55 -24.03
C LEU A 98 -0.92 1.44 -25.22
N ARG A 99 -0.81 2.76 -25.01
CA ARG A 99 -0.44 3.69 -26.08
C ARG A 99 0.99 3.47 -26.56
N ARG A 100 1.93 3.20 -25.64
CA ARG A 100 3.32 2.87 -26.00
C ARG A 100 3.40 1.55 -26.77
N GLU A 101 2.66 0.55 -26.33
CA GLU A 101 2.61 -0.75 -27.00
C GLU A 101 2.01 -0.63 -28.40
N GLY A 102 0.89 0.10 -28.56
CA GLY A 102 0.30 0.38 -29.86
C GLY A 102 1.25 1.13 -30.81
N GLN A 103 1.98 2.13 -30.30
CA GLN A 103 2.99 2.84 -31.09
C GLN A 103 4.13 1.92 -31.52
N ARG A 104 4.61 1.07 -30.62
CA ARG A 104 5.66 0.09 -30.91
C ARG A 104 5.21 -0.88 -32.01
N LEU A 105 4.03 -1.47 -31.86
CA LEU A 105 3.47 -2.39 -32.85
C LEU A 105 3.28 -1.72 -34.21
N ALA A 106 2.81 -0.48 -34.25
CA ALA A 106 2.69 0.27 -35.51
C ALA A 106 4.05 0.51 -36.18
N THR A 107 5.10 0.81 -35.41
CA THR A 107 6.46 0.96 -35.96
C THR A 107 7.03 -0.37 -36.45
N GLU A 108 6.77 -1.47 -35.75
CA GLU A 108 7.18 -2.81 -36.16
C GLU A 108 6.45 -3.23 -37.45
N GLN A 109 5.15 -2.97 -37.54
CA GLN A 109 4.36 -3.23 -38.75
C GLN A 109 4.90 -2.45 -39.95
N ALA A 110 5.10 -1.13 -39.80
CA ALA A 110 5.64 -0.31 -40.89
C ALA A 110 7.04 -0.77 -41.35
N ALA A 111 7.88 -1.24 -40.41
CA ALA A 111 9.18 -1.80 -40.73
C ALA A 111 9.07 -3.14 -41.49
N LEU A 112 8.13 -4.00 -41.10
CA LEU A 112 7.85 -5.26 -41.77
C LEU A 112 7.32 -5.03 -43.20
N GLU A 113 6.36 -4.13 -43.37
CA GLU A 113 5.81 -3.76 -44.68
C GLU A 113 6.91 -3.21 -45.61
N LEU A 114 7.84 -2.40 -45.09
CA LEU A 114 8.99 -1.93 -45.85
C LEU A 114 9.92 -3.09 -46.26
N SER A 115 10.14 -4.06 -45.36
CA SER A 115 10.97 -5.23 -45.65
C SER A 115 10.32 -6.13 -46.70
N GLU A 116 9.01 -6.33 -46.62
CA GLU A 116 8.23 -7.10 -47.58
C GLU A 116 8.26 -6.44 -48.96
N ALA A 117 8.01 -5.13 -49.04
CA ALA A 117 8.08 -4.38 -50.29
C ALA A 117 9.48 -4.44 -50.93
N ARG A 118 10.55 -4.46 -50.12
CA ARG A 118 11.93 -4.66 -50.62
C ARG A 118 12.13 -6.06 -51.18
N LEU A 119 11.62 -7.10 -50.52
CA LEU A 119 11.73 -8.48 -50.96
C LEU A 119 10.91 -8.75 -52.22
N LEU A 120 9.70 -8.18 -52.31
CA LEU A 120 8.81 -8.28 -53.47
C LEU A 120 9.19 -7.32 -54.61
N SER A 121 10.26 -6.55 -54.48
CA SER A 121 10.69 -5.64 -55.54
C SER A 121 11.08 -6.44 -56.80
N PRO A 122 10.66 -6.00 -58.01
CA PRO A 122 10.89 -6.76 -59.24
C PRO A 122 12.38 -7.02 -59.50
N ALA A 123 13.23 -6.04 -59.21
CA ALA A 123 14.69 -6.19 -59.30
C ALA A 123 15.22 -7.33 -58.42
N ARG A 124 14.71 -7.47 -57.19
CA ARG A 124 15.09 -8.55 -56.27
C ARG A 124 14.55 -9.91 -56.71
N MET A 125 13.32 -9.95 -57.21
CA MET A 125 12.73 -11.18 -57.75
C MET A 125 13.49 -11.68 -58.97
N GLU A 126 13.96 -10.78 -59.84
CA GLU A 126 14.76 -11.14 -61.01
C GLU A 126 16.18 -11.63 -60.64
N GLU A 127 16.81 -11.01 -59.65
CA GLU A 127 18.05 -11.55 -59.05
C GLU A 127 17.85 -12.98 -58.52
N LEU A 128 16.76 -13.20 -57.77
CA LEU A 128 16.43 -14.53 -57.23
C LEU A 128 16.13 -15.55 -58.34
N ALA A 129 15.40 -15.16 -59.39
CA ALA A 129 15.11 -16.00 -60.55
C ALA A 129 16.40 -16.39 -61.28
N ARG A 130 17.34 -15.46 -61.41
CA ARG A 130 18.66 -15.73 -62.02
C ARG A 130 19.49 -16.71 -61.18
N VAL A 131 19.51 -16.55 -59.86
CA VAL A 131 20.27 -17.43 -58.95
C VAL A 131 19.68 -18.84 -58.91
N GLN A 132 18.35 -18.96 -58.89
CA GLN A 132 17.66 -20.25 -58.80
C GLN A 132 17.37 -20.90 -60.17
N GLN A 133 17.89 -20.34 -61.26
CA GLN A 133 17.67 -20.81 -62.63
C GLN A 133 16.19 -20.87 -63.06
N PHE A 134 15.34 -20.04 -62.45
CA PHE A 134 13.95 -19.82 -62.88
C PHE A 134 13.86 -18.71 -63.95
N VAL A 135 14.92 -18.57 -64.76
CA VAL A 135 14.91 -17.63 -65.89
C VAL A 135 14.07 -18.25 -66.99
N ASP A 136 13.15 -17.47 -67.55
CA ASP A 136 12.28 -17.94 -68.62
C ASP A 136 13.15 -18.47 -69.78
N PRO A 137 12.99 -19.74 -70.19
CA PRO A 137 13.79 -20.30 -71.26
C PRO A 137 13.43 -19.61 -72.58
N GLU A 138 14.38 -19.60 -73.53
CA GLU A 138 14.14 -19.04 -74.86
C GLU A 138 12.85 -19.64 -75.47
N PRO A 139 12.03 -18.84 -76.18
CA PRO A 139 10.71 -19.26 -76.68
C PRO A 139 10.71 -20.55 -77.50
N GLN A 140 11.84 -20.92 -78.10
CA GLN A 140 12.01 -22.14 -78.89
C GLN A 140 12.16 -23.42 -78.06
N LYS A 141 12.34 -23.32 -76.72
CA LYS A 141 12.52 -24.47 -75.81
C LYS A 141 11.27 -24.79 -74.97
N VAL A 142 10.22 -23.97 -75.07
CA VAL A 142 8.95 -24.20 -74.35
C VAL A 142 8.04 -25.08 -75.21
N VAL A 143 7.77 -26.29 -74.74
CA VAL A 143 6.83 -27.23 -75.39
C VAL A 143 5.51 -27.22 -74.63
N TYR A 144 4.48 -26.62 -75.22
CA TYR A 144 3.12 -26.69 -74.70
C TYR A 144 2.48 -28.03 -75.09
N LEU A 145 2.08 -28.83 -74.11
CA LEU A 145 1.37 -30.09 -74.34
C LEU A 145 -0.13 -29.79 -74.54
N ASP A 146 -0.70 -30.23 -75.66
CA ASP A 146 -2.13 -30.10 -75.94
C ASP A 146 -2.93 -31.10 -75.07
N SER A 147 -3.85 -30.57 -74.25
CA SER A 147 -4.59 -31.31 -73.22
C SER A 147 -5.62 -32.31 -73.79
N LYS A 148 -5.86 -32.32 -75.10
CA LYS A 148 -6.93 -33.15 -75.70
C LYS A 148 -6.55 -34.61 -75.97
N ALA A 149 -5.28 -35.01 -75.86
CA ALA A 149 -4.89 -36.38 -76.18
C ALA A 149 -3.74 -36.91 -75.31
N GLY A 150 -3.98 -37.12 -74.01
CA GLY A 150 -3.24 -38.07 -73.17
C GLY A 150 -1.70 -38.11 -73.31
N ALA A 151 -1.07 -36.98 -73.61
CA ALA A 151 0.33 -36.92 -73.98
C ALA A 151 1.22 -36.93 -72.73
N LEU A 152 1.54 -38.14 -72.26
CA LEU A 152 2.53 -38.39 -71.23
C LEU A 152 3.93 -38.15 -71.82
N ALA A 153 4.68 -37.21 -71.26
CA ALA A 153 6.08 -37.01 -71.59
C ALA A 153 6.91 -38.21 -71.06
N MET A 154 7.16 -39.21 -71.91
CA MET A 154 8.13 -40.26 -71.61
C MET A 154 9.51 -39.84 -72.11
N ASN A 155 10.47 -39.73 -71.18
CA ASN A 155 11.87 -39.55 -71.51
C ASN A 155 12.41 -40.87 -72.09
N LYS A 156 12.76 -40.91 -73.38
CA LYS A 156 13.48 -42.05 -73.96
C LYS A 156 14.95 -41.90 -73.59
N GLU A 157 15.36 -42.61 -72.54
CA GLU A 157 16.78 -42.87 -72.27
C GLU A 157 17.42 -43.56 -73.48
N LYS A 158 18.65 -43.16 -73.79
CA LYS A 158 19.43 -43.63 -74.94
C LYS A 158 20.65 -44.36 -74.44
#